data_AF-A0A1S1Y2Q6-F1
#
_entry.id   AF-A0A1S1Y2Q6-F1
#
_cell.length_a   1.000
_cell.length_b   1.000
_cell.length_c   1.000
_cell.angle_alpha   90.00
_cell.angle_beta   90.00
_cell.angle_gamma   90.00
#
_symmetry.space_group_name_H-M   'P 1'
#
loop_
_entity.id
_entity.type
_entity.pdbx_description
1 polymer ?
#
loop_
_entity_poly.entity_id
_entity_poly.type
_entity_poly.pdbx_seq_one_letter_code
_entity_poly.pdbx_strand_id
1 'polypeptide(L)'
;METKFSNAQLRRINLQSILYLCSCPSQVGVQIDSLRKLYEYQADCAERGRSELQSQVHERIAEATLAAHRIMEDCLQDVLSLEGWDPLTLEMPEGLRTLLEQEIDGG
;
A
#
# COMPACT_ATOMS: atom_id res chain seq x y z
N MET A 1 4.05 14.03 2.53
CA MET A 1 4.30 12.84 1.70
C MET A 1 3.34 12.88 0.54
N GLU A 2 3.85 12.74 -0.68
CA GLU A 2 3.03 12.63 -1.90
C GLU A 2 2.39 11.24 -1.96
N THR A 3 1.17 11.12 -2.50
CA THR A 3 0.43 9.85 -2.51
C THR A 3 -0.25 9.61 -3.86
N LYS A 4 -0.04 8.45 -4.46
CA LYS A 4 -0.81 7.96 -5.63
C LYS A 4 -2.20 7.47 -5.25
N PHE A 5 -2.31 6.85 -4.07
CA PHE A 5 -3.59 6.30 -3.58
C PHE A 5 -4.02 7.00 -2.30
N SER A 6 -5.19 7.63 -2.30
CA SER A 6 -5.79 8.16 -1.07
C SER A 6 -6.10 7.05 -0.06
N ASN A 7 -6.21 7.39 1.22
CA ASN A 7 -6.64 6.44 2.26
C ASN A 7 -8.01 5.81 1.93
N ALA A 8 -8.89 6.53 1.23
CA ALA A 8 -10.19 6.00 0.81
C ALA A 8 -10.03 4.93 -0.29
N GLN A 9 -9.13 5.15 -1.26
CA GLN A 9 -8.81 4.19 -2.31
C GLN A 9 -8.17 2.92 -1.74
N LEU A 10 -7.22 3.05 -0.81
CA LEU A 10 -6.63 1.89 -0.12
C LEU A 10 -7.69 1.07 0.62
N ARG A 11 -8.62 1.72 1.34
CA ARG A 11 -9.74 1.02 1.98
C ARG A 11 -10.63 0.29 0.97
N ARG A 12 -10.88 0.88 -0.19
CA ARG A 12 -11.70 0.27 -1.24
C ARG A 12 -11.03 -0.97 -1.83
N ILE A 13 -9.74 -0.88 -2.14
CA ILE A 13 -8.93 -2.03 -2.61
C ILE A 13 -8.96 -3.16 -1.58
N ASN A 14 -8.73 -2.83 -0.29
CA ASN A 14 -8.73 -3.83 0.77
C ASN A 14 -10.08 -4.54 0.92
N LEU A 15 -11.20 -3.80 0.77
CA LEU A 15 -12.55 -4.38 0.81
C LEU A 15 -12.82 -5.32 -0.37
N GLN A 16 -12.38 -4.94 -1.57
CA GLN A 16 -12.52 -5.80 -2.76
C GLN A 16 -11.72 -7.09 -2.59
N SER A 17 -10.47 -7.04 -2.11
CA SER A 17 -9.66 -8.25 -1.92
C SER A 17 -10.25 -9.29 -0.95
N ILE A 18 -11.05 -8.88 0.03
CA ILE A 18 -11.75 -9.82 0.95
C ILE A 18 -12.79 -10.65 0.19
N LEU A 19 -13.41 -10.09 -0.85
CA LEU A 19 -14.48 -10.72 -1.62
C LEU A 19 -13.96 -11.78 -2.61
N TYR A 20 -12.68 -11.71 -3.00
CA TYR A 20 -12.17 -12.41 -4.18
C TYR A 20 -10.97 -13.33 -3.93
N LEU A 21 -10.67 -13.67 -2.66
CA LEU A 21 -9.68 -14.67 -2.25
C LEU A 21 -8.20 -14.39 -2.65
N CYS A 22 -7.91 -13.37 -3.46
CA CYS A 22 -6.56 -12.82 -3.62
C CYS A 22 -6.32 -11.69 -2.61
N SER A 23 -5.49 -11.96 -1.60
CA SER A 23 -5.18 -10.97 -0.55
C SER A 23 -4.02 -10.03 -0.90
N CYS A 24 -3.29 -10.29 -1.99
CA CYS A 24 -2.02 -9.60 -2.30
C CYS A 24 -2.16 -8.08 -2.48
N PRO A 25 -3.13 -7.53 -3.26
CA PRO A 25 -3.30 -6.08 -3.37
C PRO A 25 -3.62 -5.42 -2.01
N SER A 26 -4.42 -6.10 -1.18
CA SER A 26 -4.77 -5.63 0.16
C SER A 26 -3.58 -5.64 1.12
N GLN A 27 -2.72 -6.67 1.08
CA GLN A 27 -1.50 -6.71 1.89
C GLN A 27 -0.53 -5.58 1.52
N VAL A 28 -0.39 -5.29 0.22
CA VAL A 28 0.37 -4.12 -0.24
C VAL A 28 -0.24 -2.82 0.29
N GLY A 29 -1.57 -2.67 0.22
CA GLY A 29 -2.29 -1.53 0.77
C GLY A 29 -2.10 -1.34 2.28
N VAL A 30 -2.11 -2.43 3.05
CA VAL A 30 -1.81 -2.42 4.50
C VAL A 30 -0.39 -1.95 4.78
N GLN A 31 0.59 -2.36 3.96
CA GLN A 31 1.96 -1.90 4.11
C GLN A 31 2.11 -0.40 3.81
N ILE A 32 1.41 0.12 2.79
CA ILE A 32 1.37 1.56 2.49
C ILE A 32 0.82 2.34 3.68
N ASP A 33 -0.30 1.90 4.25
CA ASP A 33 -0.91 2.53 5.43
C ASP A 33 0.04 2.51 6.66
N SER A 34 0.76 1.39 6.84
CA SER A 34 1.74 1.25 7.93
C SER A 34 2.92 2.20 7.77
N LEU A 35 3.41 2.41 6.55
CA LEU A 35 4.46 3.39 6.25
C LEU A 35 3.98 4.82 6.50
N ARG A 36 2.71 5.13 6.21
CA ARG A 36 2.12 6.44 6.53
C ARG A 36 2.12 6.72 8.02
N LYS A 37 1.65 5.75 8.80
CA LYS A 37 1.66 5.81 10.27
C LYS A 37 3.07 5.96 10.83
N LEU A 38 4.06 5.25 10.27
CA LEU A 38 5.45 5.39 10.68
C LEU A 38 5.97 6.81 10.41
N TYR A 39 5.69 7.37 9.23
CA TYR A 39 6.11 8.71 8.87
C TYR A 39 5.51 9.79 9.79
N GLU A 40 4.22 9.66 10.12
CA GLU A 40 3.54 10.55 11.07
C GLU A 40 4.11 10.38 12.49
N TYR A 41 4.21 9.14 12.96
CA TYR A 41 4.71 8.85 14.31
C TYR A 41 6.13 9.36 14.53
N GLN A 42 7.03 9.18 13.57
CA GLN A 42 8.40 9.66 13.70
C GLN A 42 8.46 11.19 13.73
N ALA A 43 7.59 11.89 12.98
CA ALA A 43 7.55 13.34 12.95
C ALA A 43 7.07 13.90 14.30
N ASP A 44 5.98 13.34 14.84
CA ASP A 44 5.49 13.67 16.18
C ASP A 44 6.53 13.41 17.28
N CYS A 45 7.34 12.36 17.10
CA CYS A 45 8.42 12.04 18.02
C CYS A 45 9.58 13.04 17.89
N ALA A 46 9.94 13.42 16.66
CA ALA A 46 11.01 14.37 16.37
C ALA A 46 10.74 15.75 16.98
N GLU A 47 9.48 16.22 16.98
CA GLU A 47 9.08 17.47 17.62
C GLU A 47 9.35 17.50 19.14
N ARG A 48 9.40 16.32 19.77
CA ARG A 48 9.69 16.17 21.21
C ARG A 48 11.17 15.91 21.48
N GLY A 49 11.95 15.68 20.43
CA GLY A 49 13.38 15.44 20.49
C GLY A 49 14.13 16.69 20.96
N ARG A 50 15.18 16.50 21.75
CA ARG A 50 15.97 17.59 22.35
C ARG A 50 17.44 17.59 21.94
N SER A 51 17.89 16.58 21.19
CA SER A 51 19.27 16.44 20.76
C SER A 51 19.41 16.28 19.25
N GLU A 52 20.55 16.71 18.74
CA GLU A 52 20.90 16.59 17.31
C GLU A 52 20.91 15.12 16.86
N LEU A 53 21.41 14.21 17.69
CA LEU A 53 21.38 12.77 17.40
C LEU A 53 19.95 12.25 17.21
N GLN A 54 18.99 12.72 18.03
CA GLN A 54 17.59 12.33 17.85
C GLN A 54 17.04 12.87 16.52
N SER A 55 17.35 14.13 16.18
CA SER A 55 16.97 14.70 14.88
C SER A 55 17.49 13.89 13.70
N GLN A 56 18.78 13.49 13.71
CA GLN A 56 19.38 12.68 12.65
C GLN A 56 18.73 11.30 12.53
N VAL A 57 18.37 10.66 13.65
CA VAL A 57 17.65 9.38 13.64
C VAL A 57 16.28 9.53 12.96
N HIS A 58 15.52 10.57 13.31
CA HIS A 58 14.20 10.81 12.74
C HIS A 58 14.27 11.18 11.26
N GLU A 59 15.23 12.01 10.85
CA GLU A 59 15.49 12.33 9.45
C GLU A 59 15.75 11.06 8.63
N ARG A 60 16.63 10.18 9.13
CA ARG A 60 16.95 8.93 8.45
C ARG A 60 15.74 8.00 8.31
N ILE A 61 14.89 7.93 9.35
CA ILE A 61 13.64 7.15 9.31
C ILE A 61 12.67 7.77 8.29
N ALA A 62 12.51 9.09 8.28
CA ALA A 62 11.64 9.80 7.36
C ALA A 62 12.03 9.53 5.90
N GLU A 63 13.32 9.67 5.57
CA GLU A 63 13.85 9.38 4.23
C GLU A 63 13.57 7.95 3.77
N ALA A 64 13.90 6.96 4.61
CA ALA A 64 13.71 5.55 4.29
C ALA A 64 12.21 5.22 4.13
N THR A 65 11.37 5.80 4.98
CA THR A 65 9.92 5.61 4.95
C THR A 65 9.32 6.19 3.67
N LEU A 66 9.75 7.38 3.24
CA LEU A 66 9.30 7.99 1.97
C LEU A 66 9.71 7.15 0.75
N ALA A 67 10.97 6.66 0.74
CA ALA A 67 11.45 5.81 -0.36
C ALA A 67 10.66 4.50 -0.44
N ALA A 68 10.45 3.83 0.70
CA ALA A 68 9.67 2.61 0.78
C ALA A 68 8.19 2.85 0.41
N HIS A 69 7.61 3.95 0.86
CA HIS A 69 6.21 4.32 0.56
C HIS A 69 5.99 4.45 -0.94
N ARG A 70 6.88 5.15 -1.65
CA ARG A 70 6.83 5.26 -3.12
C ARG A 70 6.93 3.90 -3.81
N ILE A 71 7.87 3.05 -3.38
CA ILE A 71 8.04 1.69 -3.95
C ILE A 71 6.77 0.86 -3.79
N MET A 72 6.13 0.92 -2.61
CA MET A 72 4.91 0.16 -2.37
C MET A 72 3.71 0.72 -3.16
N GLU A 73 3.61 2.03 -3.35
CA GLU A 73 2.58 2.61 -4.22
C GLU A 73 2.78 2.23 -5.70
N ASP A 74 4.03 2.20 -6.18
CA ASP A 74 4.35 1.71 -7.53
C ASP A 74 3.96 0.23 -7.67
N CYS A 75 4.35 -0.59 -6.70
CA CYS A 75 3.98 -2.00 -6.65
C CYS A 75 2.47 -2.22 -6.66
N LEU A 76 1.70 -1.44 -5.88
CA LEU A 76 0.24 -1.55 -5.87
C LEU A 76 -0.34 -1.21 -7.24
N GLN A 77 0.13 -0.13 -7.86
CA GLN A 77 -0.32 0.27 -9.19
C GLN A 77 -0.06 -0.84 -10.22
N ASP A 78 1.13 -1.42 -10.21
CA ASP A 78 1.50 -2.50 -11.12
C ASP A 78 0.63 -3.74 -10.89
N VAL A 79 0.40 -4.14 -9.64
CA VAL A 79 -0.48 -5.27 -9.29
C VAL A 79 -1.91 -5.04 -9.79
N LEU A 80 -2.47 -3.86 -9.55
CA LEU A 80 -3.82 -3.52 -10.02
C LEU A 80 -3.90 -3.56 -11.55
N SER A 81 -2.86 -3.09 -12.25
CA SER A 81 -2.79 -3.13 -13.70
C SER A 81 -2.61 -4.55 -14.26
N LEU A 82 -1.81 -5.40 -13.61
CA LEU A 82 -1.62 -6.81 -13.99
C LEU A 82 -2.91 -7.62 -13.81
N GLU A 83 -3.64 -7.38 -12.73
CA GLU A 83 -4.93 -8.00 -12.45
C GLU A 83 -6.10 -7.38 -13.25
N GLY A 84 -5.83 -6.32 -14.02
CA GLY A 84 -6.82 -5.68 -14.91
C GLY A 84 -7.91 -4.89 -14.18
N TRP A 85 -7.62 -4.33 -13.00
CA TRP A 85 -8.57 -3.52 -12.24
C TRP A 85 -8.95 -2.24 -12.99
N ASP A 86 -10.20 -1.80 -12.84
CA ASP A 86 -10.63 -0.50 -13.34
C ASP A 86 -9.94 0.62 -12.53
N PRO A 87 -9.15 1.49 -13.17
CA PRO A 87 -8.37 2.52 -12.47
C PRO A 87 -9.22 3.65 -11.88
N LEU A 88 -10.47 3.80 -12.32
CA LEU A 88 -11.40 4.82 -11.82
C LEU A 88 -12.23 4.28 -10.66
N THR A 89 -12.79 3.08 -10.82
CA THR A 89 -13.68 2.50 -9.80
C THR A 89 -12.93 1.67 -8.76
N LEU A 90 -11.68 1.25 -9.05
CA LEU A 90 -10.90 0.31 -8.26
C LEU A 90 -11.68 -0.98 -7.98
N GLU A 91 -12.38 -1.45 -9.02
CA GLU A 91 -13.09 -2.72 -9.03
C GLU A 91 -12.27 -3.75 -9.80
N MET A 92 -12.24 -4.96 -9.27
CA MET A 92 -11.58 -6.09 -9.90
C MET A 92 -12.49 -6.65 -11.02
N PRO A 93 -11.94 -7.05 -12.18
CA PRO A 93 -12.76 -7.58 -13.27
C PRO A 93 -13.41 -8.92 -12.88
N GLU A 94 -14.70 -9.09 -13.20
CA GLU A 94 -15.50 -10.27 -12.83
C GLU A 94 -14.89 -11.60 -13.34
N GLY A 95 -14.19 -11.58 -14.47
CA GLY A 95 -13.58 -12.76 -15.11
C GLY A 95 -12.27 -13.25 -14.48
N LEU A 96 -11.60 -12.44 -13.65
CA LEU A 96 -10.34 -12.85 -12.99
C LEU A 96 -10.59 -13.96 -11.98
N ARG A 97 -11.77 -13.98 -11.36
CA ARG A 97 -12.21 -15.03 -10.44
C ARG A 97 -12.17 -16.41 -11.11
N THR A 98 -12.75 -16.52 -12.31
CA THR A 98 -12.82 -17.80 -13.04
C THR A 98 -11.45 -18.26 -13.51
N LEU A 99 -10.56 -17.34 -13.89
CA LEU A 99 -9.19 -17.68 -14.29
C LEU A 99 -8.35 -18.20 -13.11
N LEU A 100 -8.42 -17.52 -11.95
CA LEU A 100 -7.72 -17.97 -10.75
C LEU A 100 -8.25 -19.31 -10.22
N GLU A 101 -9.57 -19.53 -10.26
CA GLU A 101 -10.18 -20.82 -9.90
C GLU A 101 -9.74 -21.95 -10.87
N GLN A 102 -9.63 -21.66 -12.18
CA GLN A 102 -9.20 -22.64 -13.20
C GLN A 102 -7.70 -22.98 -13.14
N GLU A 103 -6.84 -22.03 -12.77
CA GLU A 103 -5.40 -22.29 -12.60
C GLU A 103 -5.08 -23.12 -11.35
N ILE A 104 -5.91 -23.01 -10.30
CA ILE A 104 -5.77 -23.83 -9.08
C ILE A 104 -6.23 -25.28 -9.33
N ASP A 105 -7.28 -25.49 -10.12
CA ASP A 105 -7.81 -26.83 -10.43
C ASP A 105 -7.07 -27.56 -11.57
N GLY A 106 -6.19 -26.85 -12.30
CA GLY A 106 -5.41 -27.38 -13.42
C GLY A 106 -3.99 -27.85 -13.08
N GLY A 107 -3.58 -27.78 -11.80
CA GLY A 107 -2.23 -28.12 -11.31
C GLY A 107 -2.09 -29.54 -10.75
#